data_AF-A0A7W1PLN9-F1
#
_entry.id   AF-A0A7W1PLN9-F1
#
_cell.length_a   1.000
_cell.length_b   1.000
_cell.length_c   1.000
_cell.angle_alpha   90.00
_cell.angle_beta   90.00
_cell.angle_gamma   90.00
#
_symmetry.space_group_name_H-M   'P 1'
#
loop_
_entity.id
_entity.type
_entity.pdbx_description
1 polymer ?
#
loop_
_entity_poly.entity_id
_entity_poly.type
_entity_poly.pdbx_seq_one_letter_code
_entity_poly.pdbx_strand_id
1 'polypeptide(L)'
;MFLGHYGVALALKRAEPKLSLGTLFLAVQLPDLLWGVFLLLGWERVRIDPGYTAVTPLQFLEYPISHSLVGMAQWALIAAAVY
;
A
#
# COMPACT_ATOMS: atom_id res chain seq x y z
N MET A 1 0.46 -9.41 1.00
CA MET A 1 1.52 -8.68 0.28
C MET A 1 2.59 -8.07 1.20
N PHE A 2 2.42 -8.05 2.52
CA PHE A 2 3.33 -7.34 3.45
C PHE A 2 4.84 -7.64 3.28
N LEU A 3 5.27 -8.90 3.43
CA LEU A 3 6.71 -9.21 3.52
C LEU A 3 7.51 -8.84 2.26
N GLY A 4 6.93 -9.02 1.07
CA GLY A 4 7.59 -8.73 -0.21
C GLY A 4 7.89 -7.23 -0.40
N HIS A 5 7.01 -6.36 0.07
CA HIS A 5 7.14 -4.90 -0.06
C HIS A 5 8.33 -4.37 0.75
N TYR A 6 8.46 -4.83 1.99
CA TYR A 6 9.60 -4.50 2.84
C TYR A 6 10.92 -5.04 2.28
N GLY A 7 10.91 -6.20 1.63
CA GLY A 7 12.08 -6.73 0.92
C GLY A 7 12.61 -5.77 -0.14
N VAL A 8 11.73 -5.17 -0.93
CA VAL A 8 12.09 -4.15 -1.93
C VAL A 8 12.64 -2.89 -1.26
N ALA A 9 12.02 -2.41 -0.18
CA ALA A 9 12.51 -1.26 0.56
C ALA A 9 13.93 -1.48 1.12
N LEU A 10 14.20 -2.67 1.67
CA LEU A 10 15.53 -3.02 2.16
C LEU A 10 16.57 -3.13 1.04
N ALA A 11 16.20 -3.71 -0.11
CA ALA A 11 17.06 -3.75 -1.28
C ALA A 11 17.37 -2.33 -1.81
N LEU A 12 16.36 -1.46 -1.88
CA LEU A 12 16.52 -0.06 -2.28
C LEU A 12 17.37 0.73 -1.29
N LYS A 13 17.26 0.48 0.02
CA LYS A 13 18.13 1.11 1.00
C LYS A 13 19.60 0.81 0.76
N ARG A 14 19.93 -0.38 0.25
CA ARG A 14 21.29 -0.74 -0.15
C ARG A 14 21.70 -0.05 -1.47
N ALA A 15 20.78 0.02 -2.43
CA ALA A 15 21.05 0.63 -3.75
C ALA A 15 21.20 2.15 -3.68
N GLU A 16 20.40 2.82 -2.84
CA GLU A 16 20.48 4.26 -2.58
C GLU A 16 20.52 4.53 -1.06
N PRO A 17 21.71 4.52 -0.46
CA PRO A 17 21.88 4.71 0.98
C PRO A 17 21.46 6.07 1.51
N LYS A 18 21.32 7.11 0.66
CA LYS A 18 20.91 8.45 1.10
C LYS A 18 19.43 8.50 1.48
N LEU A 19 18.59 7.63 0.90
CA LEU A 19 17.17 7.57 1.25
C LEU A 19 16.99 7.08 2.69
N SER A 20 16.14 7.76 3.45
CA SER A 20 15.78 7.31 4.79
C SER A 20 15.07 5.95 4.72
N LEU A 21 15.44 5.03 5.61
CA LEU A 21 14.75 3.74 5.70
C LEU A 21 13.26 3.92 6.06
N GLY A 22 12.96 4.92 6.90
CA GLY A 22 11.58 5.25 7.24
C GLY A 22 10.78 5.71 6.02
N THR A 23 11.36 6.54 5.15
CA THR A 23 10.72 6.96 3.89
C THR A 23 10.48 5.78 2.97
N LEU A 24 11.45 4.87 2.83
CA LEU A 24 11.29 3.68 2.00
C LEU A 24 10.17 2.76 2.53
N PHE A 25 10.05 2.61 3.85
CA PHE A 25 8.95 1.84 4.46
C PHE A 25 7.59 2.52 4.27
N LEU A 26 7.53 3.84 4.43
CA LEU A 26 6.32 4.61 4.13
C LEU A 26 5.92 4.47 2.67
N ALA A 27 6.87 4.55 1.73
CA ALA A 27 6.59 4.45 0.31
C ALA A 27 5.97 3.09 -0.08
N VAL A 28 6.51 1.99 0.45
CA VAL A 28 5.99 0.65 0.12
C VAL A 28 4.69 0.29 0.85
N GLN A 29 4.34 1.02 1.92
CA GLN A 29 3.10 0.82 2.69
C GLN A 29 2.03 1.87 2.37
N LEU A 30 2.37 2.93 1.62
CA LEU A 30 1.47 4.05 1.34
C LEU A 30 0.09 3.60 0.82
N PRO A 31 -0.03 2.65 -0.13
CA PRO A 31 -1.33 2.18 -0.60
C PRO A 31 -2.20 1.56 0.51
N ASP A 32 -1.60 0.79 1.43
CA ASP A 32 -2.33 0.18 2.54
C ASP A 32 -2.76 1.20 3.60
N LEU A 33 -1.92 2.22 3.86
CA LEU A 33 -2.26 3.33 4.76
C LEU A 33 -3.43 4.14 4.20
N LEU A 34 -3.39 4.44 2.89
CA LEU A 34 -4.46 5.12 2.18
C LEU A 34 -5.74 4.27 2.18
N TRP A 35 -5.63 2.97 1.90
CA TRP A 35 -6.75 2.04 1.91
C TRP A 35 -7.47 2.04 3.25
N GLY A 36 -6.75 2.02 4.38
CA GLY A 36 -7.36 2.13 5.70
C GLY A 36 -8.22 3.39 5.87
N VAL A 37 -7.74 4.53 5.38
CA VAL A 37 -8.50 5.79 5.38
C VAL A 37 -9.70 5.72 4.41
N PHE A 38 -9.53 5.18 3.21
CA PHE A 38 -10.58 5.08 2.21
C PHE A 38 -11.69 4.10 2.59
N LEU A 39 -11.37 3.05 3.35
CA LEU A 39 -12.36 2.18 3.98
C LEU A 39 -13.24 2.95 4.98
N LEU A 40 -12.61 3.78 5.84
CA LEU A 40 -13.34 4.59 6.82
C LEU A 40 -14.25 5.64 6.15
N LEU A 41 -13.81 6.17 5.00
CA LEU A 41 -14.59 7.10 4.17
C LEU A 41 -15.64 6.39 3.30
N GLY A 42 -15.62 5.06 3.21
CA GLY A 42 -16.50 4.27 2.35
C GLY A 42 -16.22 4.38 0.85
N TRP A 43 -15.08 4.96 0.47
CA TRP A 43 -14.65 5.09 -0.94
C TRP A 43 -14.17 3.75 -1.51
N GLU A 44 -13.66 2.89 -0.65
CA GLU A 44 -13.22 1.55 -0.99
C GLU A 44 -13.94 0.54 -0.08
N ARG A 45 -14.12 -0.68 -0.58
CA ARG A 45 -15.00 -1.66 0.04
C ARG A 45 -14.30 -2.99 0.28
N VAL A 46 -14.42 -3.44 1.51
CA VAL A 46 -14.07 -4.79 1.95
C VAL A 46 -15.26 -5.39 2.69
N ARG A 47 -15.45 -6.69 2.56
CA ARG A 47 -16.40 -7.45 3.35
C ARG A 47 -15.64 -8.36 4.30
N ILE A 48 -16.12 -8.47 5.53
CA ILE A 48 -15.64 -9.47 6.49
C ILE A 48 -16.45 -10.74 6.24
N ASP A 49 -15.78 -11.76 5.73
CA ASP A 49 -16.35 -13.07 5.36
C ASP A 49 -15.44 -14.18 5.93
N PRO A 50 -15.76 -14.73 7.13
CA PRO A 50 -14.95 -15.75 7.77
C PRO A 50 -14.78 -17.00 6.90
N GLY A 51 -13.53 -17.40 6.67
CA GLY A 51 -13.21 -18.54 5.81
C GLY A 51 -13.04 -18.20 4.33
N TYR A 52 -13.18 -16.93 3.92
CA TYR A 52 -12.97 -16.50 2.53
C TYR A 52 -11.57 -16.81 1.99
N THR A 53 -10.54 -16.64 2.83
CA THR A 53 -9.19 -17.14 2.54
C THR A 53 -8.64 -17.90 3.74
N ALA A 54 -7.61 -18.72 3.52
CA ALA A 54 -6.93 -19.47 4.58
C ALA A 54 -6.21 -18.57 5.61
N VAL A 55 -5.93 -17.31 5.27
CA VAL A 55 -5.04 -16.43 6.05
C VAL A 55 -5.70 -15.12 6.52
N THR A 56 -6.84 -14.75 5.94
CA THR A 56 -7.59 -13.54 6.32
C THR A 56 -9.08 -13.70 6.02
N PRO A 57 -9.98 -13.16 6.88
CA PRO A 57 -11.42 -13.14 6.63
C PRO A 57 -11.85 -11.97 5.71
N LEU A 58 -10.92 -11.27 5.09
CA LEU A 58 -11.21 -10.09 4.26
C LEU A 58 -11.46 -10.50 2.81
N GLN A 59 -12.70 -10.32 2.35
CA GLN A 59 -13.07 -10.32 0.95
C GLN A 59 -12.94 -8.90 0.41
N PHE A 60 -11.89 -8.66 -0.39
CA PHE A 60 -11.67 -7.37 -1.03
C PHE A 60 -12.59 -7.22 -2.24
N LEU A 61 -13.50 -6.24 -2.19
CA LEU A 61 -14.50 -6.05 -3.24
C LEU A 61 -14.04 -5.00 -4.25
N GLU A 62 -13.72 -3.80 -3.78
CA GLU A 62 -13.32 -2.67 -4.64
C GLU A 62 -12.29 -1.78 -3.94
N TYR A 63 -11.19 -1.50 -4.62
CA TYR A 63 -10.10 -0.63 -4.16
C TYR A 63 -9.43 0.15 -5.32
N PRO A 64 -10.22 0.85 -6.16
CA PRO A 64 -9.69 1.46 -7.38
C PRO A 64 -8.81 2.69 -7.13
N ILE A 65 -8.84 3.29 -5.93
CA ILE A 65 -8.12 4.54 -5.64
C ILE A 65 -6.75 4.24 -5.05
N SER A 66 -6.67 3.32 -4.09
CA SER A 66 -5.42 2.95 -3.43
C SER A 66 -4.58 1.97 -4.26
N HIS A 67 -5.22 1.07 -5.00
CA HIS A 67 -4.54 -0.14 -5.54
C HIS A 67 -4.80 -0.41 -7.03
N SER A 68 -5.42 0.52 -7.78
CA SER A 68 -5.43 0.41 -9.26
C SER A 68 -4.08 0.83 -9.84
N LEU A 69 -3.79 0.43 -11.08
CA LEU A 69 -2.59 0.88 -11.79
C LEU A 69 -2.49 2.41 -11.87
N VAL A 70 -3.61 3.06 -12.18
CA VAL A 70 -3.70 4.53 -12.28
C VAL A 70 -3.52 5.16 -10.89
N GLY A 71 -4.22 4.65 -9.87
CA GLY A 71 -4.12 5.15 -8.50
C GLY A 71 -2.69 5.04 -7.95
N MET A 72 -2.06 3.86 -8.11
CA MET A 72 -0.67 3.64 -7.72
C MET A 72 0.29 4.61 -8.41
N ALA A 73 0.12 4.85 -9.71
CA ALA A 73 0.93 5.83 -10.44
C ALA A 73 0.73 7.26 -9.91
N GLN A 74 -0.51 7.65 -9.62
CA GLN A 74 -0.81 8.96 -9.03
C GLN A 74 -0.17 9.13 -7.65
N TRP A 75 -0.29 8.14 -6.76
CA TRP A 75 0.32 8.21 -5.44
C TRP A 75 1.84 8.22 -5.47
N ALA A 76 2.45 7.46 -6.40
CA ALA A 76 3.90 7.52 -6.61
C ALA A 76 4.35 8.92 -7.05
N LEU A 77 3.63 9.55 -7.98
CA LEU A 77 3.93 10.92 -8.43
C LEU A 77 3.74 11.95 -7.31
N ILE A 78 2.67 11.83 -6.52
CA ILE A 78 2.42 12.71 -5.37
C ILE A 78 3.53 12.55 -4.33
N ALA A 79 3.89 11.31 -3.97
CA ALA A 79 4.97 11.06 -3.02
C ALA A 79 6.31 11.62 -3.52
N ALA A 80 6.61 11.46 -4.81
CA ALA A 80 7.82 12.01 -5.42
C ALA A 80 7.83 13.55 -5.47
N ALA A 81 6.66 14.20 -5.58
CA ALA A 81 6.55 15.65 -5.57
C ALA A 81 6.66 16.26 -4.16
N VAL A 82 6.29 15.51 -3.12
CA VAL A 82 6.30 15.96 -1.71
C VAL A 82 7.63 15.65 -1.02
N TYR A 83 8.36 14.63 -1.47
CA TYR A 83 9.67 14.23 -0.96
C TYR A 83 10.79 15.20 -1.38
#